data_AF-A0A090DYH4-F1
#
_entry.id   AF-A0A090DYH4-F1
#
_cell.length_a   1.000
_cell.length_b   1.000
_cell.length_c   1.000
_cell.angle_alpha   90.00
_cell.angle_beta   90.00
_cell.angle_gamma   90.00
#
_symmetry.space_group_name_H-M   'P 1'
#
loop_
_entity.id
_entity.type
_entity.pdbx_description
1 polymer ?
#
loop_
_entity_poly.entity_id
_entity_poly.type
_entity_poly.pdbx_seq_one_letter_code
_entity_poly.pdbx_strand_id
1 'polypeptide(L)' 'MKRFAGTGKPKSGVMGEPGYREVVDFGEYVGIWKEDKIGGLSLPTTRATIHYSKKGAHIVPVHPNPLIEAK' A
#
# COMPACT_ATOMS: atom_id res chain seq x y z
N MET A 1 15.32 -18.26 -6.63
CA MET A 1 14.73 -16.91 -6.54
C MET A 1 14.25 -16.69 -5.11
N LYS A 2 14.84 -15.76 -4.35
CA LYS A 2 14.26 -15.34 -3.07
C LYS A 2 13.08 -14.43 -3.41
N ARG A 3 11.87 -14.99 -3.40
CA ARG A 3 10.63 -14.21 -3.53
C ARG A 3 10.41 -13.52 -2.20
N PHE A 4 10.93 -12.32 -2.05
CA PHE A 4 10.64 -11.50 -0.87
C PHE A 4 9.18 -11.04 -0.97
N ALA A 5 8.42 -11.16 0.11
CA ALA A 5 7.02 -10.70 0.17
C ALA A 5 6.89 -9.16 0.16
N GLY A 6 8.01 -8.44 0.25
CA GLY A 6 8.08 -6.99 0.33
C GLY A 6 8.65 -6.47 1.66
N THR A 7 8.76 -5.14 1.79
CA THR A 7 9.14 -4.45 3.03
C THR A 7 7.97 -3.60 3.53
N GLY A 8 7.43 -3.94 4.69
CA GLY A 8 6.26 -3.30 5.30
C GLY A 8 6.59 -2.25 6.35
N LYS A 9 5.72 -1.25 6.51
CA LYS A 9 5.71 -0.28 7.61
C LYS A 9 4.29 -0.10 8.14
N PRO A 10 4.09 -0.05 9.48
CA PRO A 10 2.79 0.27 10.06
C PRO A 10 2.26 1.61 9.54
N LYS A 11 0.98 1.65 9.18
CA LYS A 11 0.28 2.86 8.75
C LYS A 11 -0.71 3.34 9.82
N SER A 12 -1.45 2.40 10.41
CA SER A 12 -2.43 2.71 11.45
C SER A 12 -2.78 1.46 12.26
N GLY A 13 -3.27 1.67 13.49
CA GLY A 13 -3.71 0.60 14.38
C GLY A 13 -2.55 -0.16 15.04
N VAL A 14 -2.90 -1.13 15.88
CA VAL A 14 -1.94 -2.00 16.58
C VAL A 14 -1.86 -3.32 15.83
N MET A 15 -0.65 -3.81 15.55
CA MET A 15 -0.45 -5.09 14.86
C MET A 15 -1.16 -6.22 15.61
N GLY A 16 -1.94 -7.03 14.88
CA GLY A 16 -2.74 -8.11 15.43
C GLY A 16 -4.17 -7.69 15.86
N GLU A 17 -4.45 -6.40 15.95
CA GLU A 17 -5.77 -5.88 16.31
C GLU A 17 -6.61 -5.49 15.07
N PRO A 18 -7.95 -5.54 15.16
CA PRO A 18 -8.83 -5.02 14.13
C PRO A 18 -8.52 -3.56 13.81
N GLY A 19 -8.41 -3.25 12.52
CA GLY A 19 -8.08 -1.90 12.04
C GLY A 19 -6.58 -1.66 11.82
N TYR A 20 -5.71 -2.64 12.09
CA TYR A 20 -4.33 -2.59 11.65
C TYR A 20 -4.24 -2.46 10.13
N ARG A 21 -3.36 -1.55 9.68
CA ARG A 21 -3.01 -1.35 8.28
C ARG A 21 -1.51 -1.11 8.18
N GLU A 22 -0.93 -1.58 7.10
CA GLU A 22 0.48 -1.35 6.77
C GLU A 22 0.63 -0.95 5.30
N VAL A 23 1.69 -0.20 5.01
CA VAL A 23 2.13 0.02 3.63
C VAL A 23 3.30 -0.92 3.36
N VAL A 24 3.17 -1.72 2.31
CA VAL A 24 4.21 -2.65 1.86
C VAL A 24 4.73 -2.19 0.51
N ASP A 25 6.05 -2.15 0.37
CA ASP A 25 6.71 -2.13 -0.93
C ASP A 25 7.02 -3.57 -1.33
N PHE A 26 6.31 -4.08 -2.34
CA PHE A 26 6.42 -5.46 -2.79
C PHE A 26 7.66 -5.68 -3.67
N GLY A 27 8.33 -4.61 -4.13
CA GLY A 27 9.45 -4.70 -5.06
C GLY A 27 9.08 -5.15 -6.48
N GLU A 28 7.80 -5.38 -6.74
CA GLU A 28 7.23 -5.71 -8.03
C GLU A 28 5.95 -4.89 -8.27
N TYR A 29 5.51 -4.79 -9.53
CA TYR A 29 4.33 -4.00 -9.88
C TYR A 29 3.07 -4.55 -9.22
N VAL A 30 2.36 -3.70 -8.46
CA VAL A 30 1.11 -4.07 -7.76
C VAL A 30 -0.11 -3.40 -8.37
N GLY A 31 0.05 -2.25 -9.02
CA GLY A 31 -1.06 -1.58 -9.67
C GLY A 31 -0.76 -0.12 -10.00
N ILE A 32 -1.83 0.63 -10.21
CA ILE A 32 -1.78 2.06 -10.54
C ILE A 32 -2.36 2.84 -9.37
N TRP A 33 -1.54 3.72 -8.78
CA TRP A 33 -2.03 4.76 -7.90
C TRP A 33 -2.67 5.87 -8.74
N LYS A 34 -3.81 6.40 -8.28
CA LYS A 34 -4.52 7.50 -8.93
C LYS A 34 -4.67 8.66 -7.95
N GLU A 35 -4.38 9.87 -8.40
CA GLU A 35 -4.72 11.08 -7.66
C GLU A 35 -6.24 11.26 -7.64
N ASP A 36 -6.80 11.61 -6.48
CA ASP A 36 -8.24 11.77 -6.26
C ASP A 36 -8.76 13.13 -6.77
N LYS A 37 -8.40 13.47 -8.01
CA LYS A 37 -8.84 14.69 -8.70
C LYS A 37 -9.25 14.36 -10.13
N ILE A 38 -10.24 15.08 -10.63
CA ILE A 38 -10.68 14.95 -12.03
C ILE A 38 -9.51 15.35 -12.94
N GLY A 39 -9.07 14.42 -13.80
CA GLY A 39 -7.89 14.60 -14.66
C GLY A 39 -6.54 14.45 -13.92
N GLY A 40 -6.56 13.94 -12.69
CA GLY A 40 -5.37 13.75 -11.85
C GLY A 40 -4.40 12.69 -12.37
N LEU A 41 -3.19 12.72 -11.84
CA LEU A 41 -2.10 11.84 -12.27
C LEU A 41 -2.40 10.37 -11.96
N SER A 42 -1.93 9.47 -12.82
CA SER A 42 -1.92 8.02 -12.59
C SER A 42 -0.49 7.50 -12.72
N LEU A 43 0.00 6.79 -11.71
CA LEU A 43 1.36 6.27 -11.66
C LEU A 43 1.38 4.77 -11.36
N PRO A 44 2.18 3.96 -12.07
CA PRO A 44 2.44 2.59 -11.66
C PRO A 44 3.18 2.59 -10.31
N THR A 45 2.87 1.62 -9.46
CA THR A 45 3.45 1.52 -8.12
C THR A 45 3.74 0.07 -7.73
N THR A 46 4.82 -0.10 -6.98
CA THR A 46 5.15 -1.35 -6.27
C THR A 46 4.64 -1.34 -4.83
N ARG A 47 4.05 -0.23 -4.40
CA ARG A 47 3.65 0.02 -3.02
C ARG A 47 2.13 -0.02 -2.90
N ALA A 48 1.64 -0.66 -1.83
CA ALA A 48 0.22 -0.64 -1.51
C ALA A 48 -0.04 -0.69 0.00
N THR A 49 -1.17 -0.14 0.41
CA THR A 49 -1.69 -0.32 1.78
C THR A 49 -2.46 -1.64 1.83
N ILE A 50 -2.18 -2.47 2.82
CA ILE A 50 -2.95 -3.69 3.11
C ILE A 50 -4.00 -3.37 4.17
N HIS A 51 -5.27 -3.59 3.84
CA HIS A 51 -6.39 -3.56 4.77
C HIS A 51 -6.79 -4.99 5.11
N TYR A 52 -6.51 -5.40 6.34
CA TYR A 52 -6.88 -6.72 6.83
C TYR A 52 -8.36 -6.75 7.25
N SER A 53 -9.05 -7.84 6.91
CA SER A 53 -10.42 -8.10 7.34
C SER A 53 -10.62 -9.59 7.61
N LYS A 54 -11.72 -9.94 8.28
CA LYS A 54 -12.10 -11.35 8.51
C LYS A 54 -12.33 -12.13 7.21
N LYS A 55 -12.65 -11.45 6.10
CA LYS A 55 -12.95 -12.07 4.80
C LYS A 55 -11.73 -12.15 3.87
N GLY A 56 -10.57 -11.70 4.32
CA GLY A 56 -9.35 -11.59 3.52
C GLY A 56 -8.73 -10.20 3.60
N ALA A 57 -7.79 -9.92 2.70
CA ALA A 57 -7.09 -8.64 2.64
C ALA A 57 -7.48 -7.85 1.37
N HIS A 58 -7.64 -6.54 1.50
CA HIS A 58 -7.77 -5.63 0.37
C HIS A 58 -6.48 -4.83 0.22
N ILE A 59 -5.90 -4.88 -0.98
CA ILE A 59 -4.64 -4.21 -1.30
C ILE A 59 -4.97 -2.97 -2.13
N VAL A 60 -4.59 -1.80 -1.63
CA VAL A 60 -4.87 -0.50 -2.25
C VAL A 60 -3.57 0.14 -2.71
N PRO A 61 -3.31 0.29 -4.03
CA PRO A 61 -2.12 0.95 -4.55
C PRO A 61 -1.92 2.34 -3.92
N VAL A 62 -0.68 2.63 -3.52
CA VAL A 62 -0.32 3.94 -2.96
C VAL A 62 0.71 4.66 -3.82
N HIS A 63 0.87 5.96 -3.59
CA HIS A 63 1.80 6.78 -4.33
C HIS A 63 3.21 6.16 -4.32
N PRO A 64 3.91 6.04 -5.47
CA PRO A 64 5.20 5.34 -5.51
C PRO A 64 6.28 6.01 -4.65
N ASN A 65 6.27 7.35 -4.54
CA ASN A 65 7.18 8.08 -3.65
C ASN A 65 6.67 8.10 -2.18
N PRO A 66 7.39 7.51 -1.21
CA PRO A 66 6.99 7.49 0.21
C PRO A 66 7.05 8.85 0.90
N LEU A 67 7.80 9.81 0.37
CA LEU A 67 7.93 11.15 0.97
C LEU A 67 6.69 12.03 0.71
N ILE A 68 5.84 11.65 -0.26
CA ILE A 68 4.65 12.43 -0.64
C ILE A 68 3.45 12.07 0.26
N GLU A 69 3.42 10.88 0.85
CA GLU A 69 2.32 10.45 1.74
C GLU A 69 2.46 10.95 3.20
N ALA A 70 3.62 11.47 3.60
CA ALA A 70 3.91 11.86 4.98
C ALA A 70 3.50 13.31 5.34
N LYS A 71 2.68 13.95 4.52
CA LYS A 71 2.10 15.28 4.76
C LYS A 71 0.62 15.18 5.05
#